data_AF-A0A6G3CGV1-F1
#
_entry.id   AF-A0A6G3CGV1-F1
#
_cell.length_a   1.000
_cell.length_b   1.000
_cell.length_c   1.000
_cell.angle_alpha   90.00
_cell.angle_beta   90.00
_cell.angle_gamma   90.00
#
_symmetry.space_group_name_H-M   'P 1'
#
loop_
_entity.id
_entity.type
_entity.pdbx_description
1 polymer ?
#
loop_
_entity_poly.entity_id
_entity_poly.type
_entity_poly.pdbx_seq_one_letter_code
_entity_poly.pdbx_strand_id
1 'polypeptide(L)'
;MAPATPPPPSASPPATEPPQHSGTALELLVHGVGGATPQEMLDDPRTVRVTGDTTAAVYRRTEDAHGEKHPERYRDEPVAEAYCWSGLTSGNASRALWLLLLPFMVVNLAHWMRPTATGRTRAVRLYGVLVRLVALSLTVLLTAAACEVALDLLAWQCAGADACAERRSWLGFLSERQGGWWSQPGRRLALAAVVPAALVGLLWYLSNRTWSAYESQRPLDGEDFAEDESFGVVADHGPDADDHPRPPVPVRPALGRPGFWYGRRLVARLRAAHTAAGFLTVAAAVAGAAARYDRGTEGPVPRFIGAAVEG
;
A
#
# COMPACT_ATOMS: atom_id res chain seq x y z
N MET A 1 51.15 -38.90 -42.08
CA MET A 1 50.89 -37.47 -41.79
C MET A 1 50.30 -37.41 -40.40
N ALA A 2 51.10 -37.04 -39.39
CA ALA A 2 50.68 -37.04 -37.99
C ALA A 2 49.77 -35.82 -37.71
N PRO A 3 48.73 -35.94 -36.87
CA PRO A 3 47.89 -34.80 -36.53
C PRO A 3 48.65 -33.84 -35.60
N ALA A 4 48.55 -32.55 -35.88
CA ALA A 4 49.16 -31.48 -35.10
C ALA A 4 48.52 -31.37 -33.71
N THR A 5 49.34 -31.15 -32.69
CA THR A 5 48.92 -30.87 -31.31
C THR A 5 48.21 -29.50 -31.23
N PRO A 6 47.11 -29.38 -30.46
CA PRO A 6 46.43 -28.09 -30.27
C PRO A 6 47.28 -27.14 -29.40
N PRO A 7 47.15 -25.82 -29.60
CA PRO A 7 47.86 -24.82 -28.81
C PRO A 7 47.34 -24.79 -27.35
N PRO A 8 48.18 -24.37 -26.38
CA PRO A 8 47.76 -24.24 -24.99
C PRO A 8 46.66 -23.17 -24.83
N PRO A 9 45.79 -23.31 -23.81
CA PRO A 9 44.74 -22.34 -23.55
C PRO A 9 45.33 -20.97 -23.19
N SER A 10 44.81 -19.92 -23.81
CA SER A 10 45.14 -18.53 -23.50
C SER A 10 44.90 -18.24 -22.02
N ALA A 11 45.88 -17.61 -21.36
CA ALA A 11 45.76 -17.18 -19.97
C ALA A 11 44.50 -16.35 -19.78
N SER A 12 43.70 -16.67 -18.76
CA SER A 12 42.55 -15.86 -18.36
C SER A 12 43.03 -14.43 -18.08
N PRO A 13 42.30 -13.39 -18.54
CA PRO A 13 42.64 -12.02 -18.16
C PRO A 13 42.63 -11.90 -16.63
N PRO A 14 43.50 -11.06 -16.04
CA PRO A 14 43.49 -10.85 -14.59
C PRO A 14 42.08 -10.46 -14.17
N ALA A 15 41.60 -11.06 -13.07
CA ALA A 15 40.32 -10.70 -12.50
C ALA A 15 40.32 -9.20 -12.23
N THR A 16 39.42 -8.46 -12.91
CA THR A 16 39.19 -7.06 -12.65
C THR A 16 38.90 -6.91 -11.16
N GLU A 17 39.76 -6.20 -10.44
CA GLU A 17 39.47 -5.82 -9.05
C GLU A 17 38.08 -5.19 -9.00
N PRO A 18 37.22 -5.59 -8.06
CA PRO A 18 35.92 -4.96 -7.92
C PRO A 18 36.12 -3.45 -7.76
N PRO A 19 35.29 -2.61 -8.41
CA PRO A 19 35.43 -1.17 -8.33
C PRO A 19 35.49 -0.75 -6.86
N GLN A 20 36.56 -0.07 -6.47
CA GLN A 20 36.73 0.44 -5.11
C GLN A 20 35.61 1.45 -4.85
N HIS A 21 34.63 1.05 -4.05
CA HIS A 21 33.57 1.95 -3.59
C HIS A 21 34.18 2.95 -2.63
N SER A 22 34.11 4.24 -2.96
CA SER A 22 34.69 5.31 -2.16
C SER A 22 33.81 5.73 -0.97
N GLY A 23 32.55 5.30 -0.94
CA GLY A 23 31.62 5.47 0.18
C GLY A 23 31.48 4.22 1.06
N THR A 24 31.03 4.43 2.31
CA THR A 24 30.74 3.36 3.28
C THR A 24 29.69 2.39 2.74
N ALA A 25 30.03 1.10 2.63
CA ALA A 25 29.07 0.07 2.30
C ALA A 25 28.14 -0.19 3.51
N LEU A 26 26.86 -0.45 3.27
CA LEU A 26 25.87 -0.80 4.30
C LEU A 26 25.42 -2.25 4.11
N GLU A 27 25.36 -3.01 5.21
CA GLU A 27 24.78 -4.36 5.25
C GLU A 27 23.45 -4.31 5.99
N LEU A 28 22.34 -4.63 5.32
CA LEU A 28 21.02 -4.65 5.94
C LEU A 28 20.66 -6.06 6.40
N LEU A 29 20.73 -6.29 7.71
CA LEU A 29 20.29 -7.52 8.36
C LEU A 29 18.77 -7.48 8.57
N VAL A 30 18.08 -8.53 8.12
CA VAL A 30 16.62 -8.65 8.22
C VAL A 30 16.25 -9.99 8.83
N HIS A 31 15.56 -9.96 9.98
CA HIS A 31 15.14 -11.19 10.64
C HIS A 31 13.92 -11.84 9.95
N GLY A 32 13.77 -13.15 10.12
CA GLY A 32 12.59 -13.90 9.67
C GLY A 32 11.34 -13.65 10.53
N VAL A 33 10.25 -14.36 10.25
CA VAL A 33 8.93 -14.15 10.90
C VAL A 33 8.96 -14.40 12.42
N GLY A 34 9.90 -15.21 12.91
CA GLY A 34 10.06 -15.48 14.35
C GLY A 34 10.46 -14.26 15.20
N GLY A 35 10.88 -13.17 14.55
CA GLY A 35 11.42 -12.00 15.24
C GLY A 35 12.88 -12.19 15.66
N ALA A 36 13.57 -11.07 15.84
CA ALA A 36 14.86 -10.99 16.54
C ALA A 36 15.00 -9.59 17.15
N THR A 37 15.74 -9.49 18.24
CA THR A 37 16.12 -8.20 18.81
C THR A 37 17.28 -7.58 18.02
N PRO A 38 17.44 -6.24 18.02
CA PRO A 38 18.58 -5.63 17.35
C PRO A 38 19.91 -6.08 17.96
N GLN A 39 19.95 -6.41 19.26
CA GLN A 39 21.14 -6.93 19.94
C GLN A 39 21.55 -8.30 19.39
N GLU A 40 20.59 -9.22 19.20
CA GLU A 40 20.87 -10.53 18.62
C GLU A 40 21.29 -10.44 17.15
N MET A 41 20.69 -9.52 16.38
CA MET A 41 21.03 -9.34 14.97
C MET A 41 22.43 -8.73 14.79
N LEU A 42 22.82 -7.79 15.65
CA LEU A 42 24.10 -7.08 15.56
C LEU A 42 25.21 -7.70 16.41
N ASP A 43 24.90 -8.77 17.15
CA ASP A 43 25.77 -9.40 18.15
C ASP A 43 26.43 -8.38 19.11
N ASP A 44 25.69 -7.34 19.49
CA ASP A 44 26.16 -6.27 20.39
C ASP A 44 25.03 -5.83 21.34
N PRO A 45 25.27 -5.78 22.67
CA PRO A 45 24.26 -5.33 23.62
C PRO A 45 23.91 -3.84 23.53
N ARG A 46 24.78 -3.01 22.94
CA ARG A 46 24.69 -1.55 22.85
C ARG A 46 24.26 -1.13 21.45
N THR A 47 22.96 -1.20 21.21
CA THR A 47 22.36 -0.76 19.95
C THR A 47 21.66 0.59 20.08
N VAL A 48 21.65 1.35 18.98
CA VAL A 48 20.98 2.64 18.87
C VAL A 48 20.04 2.63 17.67
N ARG A 49 18.84 3.19 17.85
CA ARG A 49 17.88 3.37 16.76
C ARG A 49 18.33 4.53 15.89
N VAL A 50 18.62 4.25 14.61
CA VAL A 50 19.03 5.25 13.62
C VAL A 50 17.82 5.90 12.96
N THR A 51 16.82 5.10 12.59
CA THR A 51 15.57 5.59 11.99
C THR A 51 14.40 4.66 12.28
N GLY A 52 13.18 5.12 12.00
CA GLY A 52 11.92 4.44 12.30
C GLY A 52 11.38 4.74 13.70
N ASP A 53 10.50 3.87 14.18
CA ASP A 53 9.75 4.07 15.42
C ASP A 53 9.86 2.88 16.38
N THR A 54 8.92 2.74 17.32
CA THR A 54 8.91 1.62 18.29
C THR A 54 8.33 0.34 17.69
N THR A 55 7.70 0.40 16.52
CA THR A 55 7.02 -0.71 15.85
C THR A 55 7.94 -1.36 14.81
N ALA A 56 8.60 -0.54 13.99
CA ALA A 56 9.62 -0.99 13.05
C ALA A 56 10.71 0.07 12.91
N ALA A 57 11.97 -0.36 13.00
CA ALA A 57 13.10 0.55 13.03
C ALA A 57 14.39 -0.10 12.55
N VAL A 58 15.32 0.75 12.12
CA VAL A 58 16.70 0.37 11.79
C VAL A 58 17.59 0.71 12.98
N TYR A 59 18.39 -0.25 13.38
CA TYR A 59 19.34 -0.13 14.49
C TYR A 59 20.76 -0.34 13.99
N ARG A 60 21.71 0.30 14.66
CA ARG A 60 23.14 0.06 14.51
C ARG A 60 23.77 -0.20 15.86
N ARG A 61 25.00 -0.73 15.87
CA ARG A 61 25.86 -0.71 17.05
C ARG A 61 26.13 0.75 17.42
N THR A 62 26.31 1.03 18.71
CA THR A 62 26.52 2.40 19.18
C THR A 62 27.79 3.03 18.56
N GLU A 63 28.82 2.23 18.28
CA GLU A 63 30.04 2.68 17.62
C GLU A 63 29.88 2.98 16.11
N ASP A 64 28.85 2.42 15.49
CA ASP A 64 28.55 2.53 14.06
C ASP A 64 27.50 3.62 13.77
N ALA A 65 27.03 4.31 14.81
CA ALA A 65 25.93 5.29 14.74
C ALA A 65 26.15 6.39 13.69
N HIS A 66 27.41 6.70 13.39
CA HIS A 66 27.83 7.71 12.42
C HIS A 66 28.89 7.17 11.45
N GLY A 67 28.75 5.90 11.04
CA GLY A 67 29.72 5.24 10.14
C GLY A 67 29.99 6.01 8.85
N GLU A 68 29.00 6.73 8.33
CA GLU A 68 29.11 7.57 7.14
C GLU A 68 30.01 8.80 7.34
N LYS A 69 30.17 9.28 8.58
CA LYS A 69 31.08 10.40 8.90
C LYS A 69 32.54 9.96 8.98
N HIS A 70 32.78 8.64 8.98
CA HIS A 70 34.09 8.01 9.14
C HIS A 70 34.29 6.88 8.10
N PRO A 71 34.17 7.17 6.79
CA PRO A 71 34.27 6.16 5.75
C PRO A 71 35.63 5.45 5.75
N GLU A 72 36.68 6.10 6.24
CA GLU A 72 38.01 5.51 6.43
C GLU A 72 38.02 4.27 7.34
N ARG A 73 37.08 4.16 8.29
CA ARG A 73 36.97 3.03 9.22
C ARG A 73 36.31 1.81 8.59
N TYR A 74 35.57 1.99 7.51
CA TYR A 74 34.70 0.98 6.89
C TYR A 74 35.03 0.76 5.41
N ARG A 75 36.31 0.87 5.04
CA ARG A 75 36.77 0.65 3.66
C ARG A 75 36.64 -0.81 3.23
N ASP A 76 36.96 -1.72 4.15
CA ASP A 76 37.04 -3.16 3.87
C ASP A 76 35.84 -3.95 4.44
N GLU A 77 35.00 -3.31 5.26
CA GLU A 77 33.86 -3.94 5.93
C GLU A 77 32.61 -3.04 5.87
N PRO A 78 31.43 -3.59 5.56
CA PRO A 78 30.19 -2.81 5.58
C PRO A 78 29.74 -2.49 7.01
N VAL A 79 29.02 -1.37 7.16
CA VAL A 79 28.32 -1.05 8.40
C VAL A 79 27.04 -1.86 8.48
N ALA A 80 26.94 -2.72 9.50
CA ALA A 80 25.77 -3.57 9.73
C ALA A 80 24.60 -2.77 10.32
N GLU A 81 23.43 -2.93 9.72
CA GLU A 81 22.16 -2.34 10.11
C GLU A 81 21.13 -3.43 10.37
N ALA A 82 20.57 -3.49 11.59
CA ALA A 82 19.47 -4.40 11.90
C ALA A 82 18.12 -3.72 11.64
N TYR A 83 17.37 -4.24 10.67
CA TYR A 83 15.96 -3.87 10.48
C TYR A 83 15.06 -4.79 11.31
N CYS A 84 14.53 -4.25 12.40
CA CYS A 84 13.61 -4.97 13.28
C CYS A 84 12.16 -4.60 12.94
N TRP A 85 11.35 -5.59 12.57
CA TRP A 85 9.97 -5.41 12.09
C TRP A 85 8.94 -6.26 12.86
N SER A 86 9.36 -7.00 13.89
CA SER A 86 8.49 -7.85 14.71
C SER A 86 7.33 -7.11 15.39
N GLY A 87 7.45 -5.79 15.62
CA GLY A 87 6.35 -4.96 16.12
C GLY A 87 5.16 -4.85 15.15
N LEU A 88 5.38 -5.05 13.85
CA LEU A 88 4.30 -5.03 12.84
C LEU A 88 3.38 -6.26 12.92
N THR A 89 3.88 -7.39 13.42
CA THR A 89 3.15 -8.66 13.46
C THR A 89 2.65 -9.03 14.86
N SER A 90 3.14 -8.37 15.92
CA SER A 90 2.85 -8.69 17.32
C SER A 90 1.74 -7.84 17.99
N GLY A 91 1.07 -6.94 17.24
CA GLY A 91 0.11 -5.96 17.75
C GLY A 91 -1.29 -6.45 18.22
N ASN A 92 -1.94 -5.57 19.00
CA ASN A 92 -3.08 -5.75 19.92
C ASN A 92 -4.50 -5.77 19.26
N ALA A 93 -5.57 -5.73 20.08
CA ALA A 93 -7.03 -5.92 19.85
C ALA A 93 -7.72 -5.53 18.51
N SER A 94 -7.07 -4.83 17.58
CA SER A 94 -7.59 -4.57 16.23
C SER A 94 -7.69 -5.83 15.35
N ARG A 95 -7.30 -7.01 15.84
CA ARG A 95 -7.45 -8.31 15.16
C ARG A 95 -8.88 -8.63 14.72
N ALA A 96 -9.91 -8.11 15.38
CA ALA A 96 -11.29 -8.29 14.90
C ALA A 96 -11.53 -7.53 13.57
N LEU A 97 -10.98 -6.32 13.45
CA LEU A 97 -11.05 -5.53 12.22
C LEU A 97 -10.27 -6.19 11.07
N TRP A 98 -9.27 -7.02 11.40
CA TRP A 98 -8.54 -7.78 10.39
C TRP A 98 -9.42 -8.73 9.60
N LEU A 99 -10.43 -9.36 10.20
CA LEU A 99 -11.31 -10.26 9.44
C LEU A 99 -12.08 -9.51 8.35
N LEU A 100 -12.53 -8.28 8.66
CA LEU A 100 -13.20 -7.42 7.69
C LEU A 100 -12.25 -6.94 6.57
N LEU A 101 -11.00 -6.63 6.94
CA LEU A 101 -10.00 -6.11 6.00
C LEU A 101 -9.16 -7.19 5.31
N LEU A 102 -9.27 -8.44 5.74
CA LEU A 102 -8.50 -9.58 5.23
C LEU A 102 -8.60 -9.72 3.70
N PRO A 103 -9.78 -9.57 3.05
CA PRO A 103 -9.86 -9.60 1.59
C PRO A 103 -8.99 -8.54 0.92
N PHE A 104 -8.95 -7.31 1.46
CA PHE A 104 -8.11 -6.22 0.94
C PHE A 104 -6.63 -6.52 1.11
N MET A 105 -6.27 -7.15 2.23
CA MET A 105 -4.90 -7.54 2.49
C MET A 105 -4.38 -8.61 1.53
N VAL A 106 -5.21 -9.60 1.21
CA VAL A 106 -4.88 -10.62 0.22
C VAL A 106 -4.68 -10.00 -1.16
N VAL A 107 -5.52 -9.04 -1.55
CA VAL A 107 -5.36 -8.32 -2.83
C VAL A 107 -4.12 -7.43 -2.83
N ASN A 108 -3.79 -6.79 -1.71
CA ASN A 108 -2.54 -6.05 -1.56
C ASN A 108 -1.32 -6.97 -1.69
N LEU A 109 -1.35 -8.16 -1.06
CA LEU A 109 -0.30 -9.15 -1.21
C LEU A 109 -0.17 -9.62 -2.66
N ALA A 110 -1.28 -9.90 -3.34
CA ALA A 110 -1.27 -10.27 -4.75
C ALA A 110 -0.60 -9.19 -5.62
N HIS A 111 -0.82 -7.91 -5.32
CA HIS A 111 -0.12 -6.82 -6.01
C HIS A 111 1.41 -6.93 -5.90
N TRP A 112 1.93 -7.27 -4.72
CA TRP A 112 3.36 -7.45 -4.47
C TRP A 112 3.90 -8.76 -5.05
N MET A 113 3.08 -9.80 -5.18
CA MET A 113 3.42 -11.08 -5.82
C MET A 113 3.40 -11.02 -7.36
N ARG A 114 3.34 -9.82 -7.95
CA ARG A 114 3.28 -9.62 -9.41
C ARG A 114 4.50 -10.27 -10.10
N PRO A 115 4.29 -11.18 -11.09
CA PRO A 115 5.38 -11.88 -11.75
C PRO A 115 6.36 -10.94 -12.48
N THR A 116 7.66 -11.20 -12.33
CA THR A 116 8.74 -10.53 -13.06
C THR A 116 8.95 -11.22 -14.42
N ALA A 117 8.02 -11.02 -15.36
CA ALA A 117 8.13 -11.60 -16.70
C ALA A 117 8.76 -10.60 -17.69
N THR A 118 9.92 -10.94 -18.26
CA THR A 118 10.53 -10.24 -19.40
C THR A 118 9.75 -10.59 -20.69
N GLY A 119 9.58 -9.62 -21.60
CA GLY A 119 8.87 -9.83 -22.88
C GLY A 119 7.33 -9.93 -22.85
N ARG A 120 6.69 -10.00 -21.67
CA ARG A 120 5.22 -10.13 -21.54
C ARG A 120 4.51 -8.89 -20.97
N THR A 121 4.97 -7.71 -21.33
CA THR A 121 4.52 -6.41 -20.75
C THR A 121 2.99 -6.24 -20.69
N ARG A 122 2.26 -6.63 -21.74
CA ARG A 122 0.79 -6.55 -21.78
C ARG A 122 0.12 -7.41 -20.70
N ALA A 123 0.58 -8.66 -20.54
CA ALA A 123 0.03 -9.57 -19.53
C ALA A 123 0.28 -9.05 -18.11
N VAL A 124 1.48 -8.52 -17.85
CA VAL A 124 1.80 -7.98 -16.52
C VAL A 124 1.07 -6.65 -16.25
N ARG A 125 0.69 -5.89 -17.28
CA ARG A 125 -0.22 -4.74 -17.15
C ARG A 125 -1.65 -5.20 -16.87
N LEU A 126 -2.16 -6.18 -17.60
CA LEU A 126 -3.49 -6.76 -17.41
C LEU A 126 -3.65 -7.30 -15.98
N TYR A 127 -2.69 -8.06 -15.48
CA TYR A 127 -2.66 -8.51 -14.08
C TYR A 127 -2.82 -7.33 -13.10
N GLY A 128 -2.04 -6.27 -13.32
CA GLY A 128 -2.11 -5.08 -12.50
C GLY A 128 -3.46 -4.35 -12.57
N VAL A 129 -4.14 -4.37 -13.72
CA VAL A 129 -5.50 -3.80 -13.86
C VAL A 129 -6.51 -4.67 -13.12
N LEU A 130 -6.47 -5.99 -13.32
CA LEU A 130 -7.38 -6.93 -12.67
C LEU A 130 -7.29 -6.85 -11.15
N VAL A 131 -6.08 -6.87 -10.59
CA VAL A 131 -5.87 -6.73 -9.13
C VAL A 131 -6.48 -5.42 -8.59
N ARG A 132 -6.34 -4.31 -9.33
CA ARG A 132 -6.96 -3.03 -8.95
C ARG A 132 -8.48 -3.05 -9.04
N LEU A 133 -9.05 -3.69 -10.07
CA LEU A 133 -10.49 -3.86 -10.21
C LEU A 133 -11.06 -4.74 -9.09
N VAL A 134 -10.36 -5.81 -8.68
CA VAL A 134 -10.76 -6.63 -7.53
C VAL A 134 -10.69 -5.82 -6.23
N ALA A 135 -9.64 -5.01 -6.02
CA ALA A 135 -9.56 -4.14 -4.86
C ALA A 135 -10.74 -3.14 -4.81
N LEU A 136 -11.07 -2.55 -5.97
CA LEU A 136 -12.17 -1.59 -6.10
C LEU A 136 -13.52 -2.27 -5.86
N SER A 137 -13.75 -3.47 -6.41
CA SER A 137 -14.99 -4.20 -6.21
C SER A 137 -15.20 -4.61 -4.75
N LEU A 138 -14.14 -4.98 -4.02
CA LEU A 138 -14.21 -5.22 -2.58
C LEU A 138 -14.65 -3.97 -1.81
N THR A 139 -14.23 -2.77 -2.25
CA THR A 139 -14.66 -1.50 -1.63
C THR A 139 -16.15 -1.26 -1.83
N VAL A 140 -16.62 -1.49 -3.07
CA VAL A 140 -18.04 -1.40 -3.41
C VAL A 140 -18.84 -2.41 -2.61
N LEU A 141 -18.42 -3.67 -2.55
CA LEU A 141 -19.10 -4.74 -1.80
C LEU A 141 -19.16 -4.45 -0.29
N LEU A 142 -18.05 -4.03 0.31
CA LEU A 142 -18.01 -3.64 1.72
C LEU A 142 -18.98 -2.50 2.01
N THR A 143 -18.98 -1.48 1.16
CA THR A 143 -19.85 -0.31 1.33
C THR A 143 -21.33 -0.68 1.10
N ALA A 144 -21.60 -1.49 0.07
CA ALA A 144 -22.94 -1.99 -0.23
C ALA A 144 -23.49 -2.85 0.93
N ALA A 145 -22.67 -3.73 1.51
CA ALA A 145 -23.08 -4.50 2.69
C ALA A 145 -23.41 -3.62 3.90
N ALA A 146 -22.63 -2.54 4.12
CA ALA A 146 -22.97 -1.55 5.15
C ALA A 146 -24.27 -0.80 4.84
N CYS A 147 -24.51 -0.46 3.56
CA CYS A 147 -25.78 0.12 3.11
C CYS A 147 -26.96 -0.83 3.35
N GLU A 148 -26.87 -2.10 2.96
CA GLU A 148 -27.90 -3.12 3.20
C GLU A 148 -28.28 -3.21 4.68
N VAL A 149 -27.28 -3.31 5.57
CA VAL A 149 -27.54 -3.40 7.00
C VAL A 149 -28.18 -2.11 7.54
N ALA A 150 -27.63 -0.95 7.21
CA ALA A 150 -28.07 0.32 7.78
C ALA A 150 -29.39 0.82 7.18
N LEU A 151 -29.49 0.84 5.85
CA LEU A 151 -30.62 1.42 5.11
C LEU A 151 -31.78 0.45 5.02
N ASP A 152 -31.53 -0.80 4.62
CA ASP A 152 -32.60 -1.77 4.37
C ASP A 152 -33.04 -2.45 5.68
N LEU A 153 -32.14 -3.17 6.35
CA LEU A 153 -32.54 -3.95 7.53
C LEU A 153 -32.96 -3.06 8.72
N LEU A 154 -32.18 -2.02 9.04
CA LEU A 154 -32.44 -1.18 10.21
C LEU A 154 -33.45 -0.06 9.91
N ALA A 155 -33.16 0.79 8.94
CA ALA A 155 -33.96 2.00 8.70
C ALA A 155 -35.25 1.72 7.92
N TRP A 156 -35.29 0.75 7.03
CA TRP A 156 -36.49 0.42 6.27
C TRP A 156 -37.34 -0.64 6.96
N GLN A 157 -36.79 -1.84 7.16
CA GLN A 157 -37.54 -2.98 7.67
C GLN A 157 -37.81 -2.87 9.17
N CYS A 158 -36.78 -2.70 10.01
CA CYS A 158 -36.97 -2.72 11.46
C CYS A 158 -37.67 -1.46 11.99
N ALA A 159 -37.27 -0.26 11.54
CA ALA A 159 -37.93 0.98 11.96
C ALA A 159 -39.34 1.16 11.36
N GLY A 160 -39.63 0.51 10.22
CA GLY A 160 -40.98 0.46 9.64
C GLY A 160 -41.89 -0.62 10.24
N ALA A 161 -41.37 -1.54 11.06
CA ALA A 161 -42.13 -2.61 11.68
C ALA A 161 -42.23 -2.44 13.19
N ASP A 162 -43.45 -2.22 13.69
CA ASP A 162 -43.73 -1.94 15.12
C ASP A 162 -43.13 -3.00 16.05
N ALA A 163 -43.28 -4.29 15.72
CA ALA A 163 -42.77 -5.38 16.53
C ALA A 163 -41.23 -5.41 16.65
N CYS A 164 -40.49 -4.87 15.67
CA CYS A 164 -39.03 -4.79 15.70
C CYS A 164 -38.57 -3.56 16.50
N ALA A 165 -39.17 -2.40 16.22
CA ALA A 165 -38.86 -1.16 16.91
C ALA A 165 -39.18 -1.21 18.42
N GLU A 166 -40.25 -1.90 18.83
CA GLU A 166 -40.59 -2.05 20.25
C GLU A 166 -39.58 -2.90 21.03
N ARG A 167 -39.03 -3.95 20.42
CA ARG A 167 -37.96 -4.76 21.02
C ARG A 167 -36.64 -4.01 21.09
N ARG A 168 -36.47 -2.97 20.29
CA ARG A 168 -35.26 -2.15 20.18
C ARG A 168 -35.60 -0.70 20.51
N SER A 169 -35.86 -0.41 21.79
CA SER A 169 -36.30 0.91 22.26
C SER A 169 -35.43 2.10 21.79
N TRP A 170 -34.14 1.88 21.53
CA TRP A 170 -33.23 2.89 20.97
C TRP A 170 -33.55 3.30 19.52
N LEU A 171 -34.28 2.46 18.76
CA LEU A 171 -34.83 2.77 17.43
C LEU A 171 -36.21 3.44 17.50
N GLY A 172 -36.80 3.58 18.69
CA GLY A 172 -38.16 4.08 18.85
C GLY A 172 -38.38 5.45 18.20
N PHE A 173 -37.41 6.36 18.27
CA PHE A 173 -37.53 7.70 17.67
C PHE A 173 -37.60 7.69 16.13
N LEU A 174 -37.16 6.60 15.49
CA LEU A 174 -37.25 6.36 14.04
C LEU A 174 -38.51 5.58 13.68
N SER A 175 -39.26 5.07 14.65
CA SER A 175 -40.37 4.18 14.39
C SER A 175 -41.56 4.92 13.76
N GLU A 176 -42.21 4.25 12.82
CA GLU A 176 -43.42 4.78 12.18
C GLU A 176 -44.51 5.11 13.20
N ARG A 177 -44.68 4.23 14.21
CA ARG A 177 -45.65 4.36 15.30
C ARG A 177 -45.55 5.65 16.11
N GLN A 178 -44.35 6.18 16.33
CA GLN A 178 -44.18 7.41 17.11
C GLN A 178 -44.67 8.65 16.36
N GLY A 179 -44.82 8.59 15.02
CA GLY A 179 -45.29 9.70 14.20
C GLY A 179 -44.40 10.97 14.29
N GLY A 180 -43.18 10.83 14.82
CA GLY A 180 -42.27 11.95 15.09
C GLY A 180 -41.55 12.45 13.83
N TRP A 181 -40.75 13.51 13.98
CA TRP A 181 -40.02 14.11 12.86
C TRP A 181 -39.15 13.12 12.07
N TRP A 182 -38.57 12.12 12.75
CA TRP A 182 -37.65 11.14 12.18
C TRP A 182 -38.33 9.87 11.65
N SER A 183 -39.64 9.69 11.85
CA SER A 183 -40.37 8.50 11.38
C SER A 183 -40.57 8.49 9.86
N GLN A 184 -40.49 9.67 9.23
CA GLN A 184 -40.60 9.84 7.78
C GLN A 184 -39.55 9.01 7.03
N PRO A 185 -39.94 8.15 6.05
CA PRO A 185 -39.03 7.22 5.37
C PRO A 185 -37.75 7.87 4.81
N GLY A 186 -37.87 9.04 4.18
CA GLY A 186 -36.69 9.75 3.66
C GLY A 186 -35.72 10.21 4.74
N ARG A 187 -36.20 10.61 5.92
CA ARG A 187 -35.37 11.14 7.01
C ARG A 187 -34.66 10.04 7.77
N ARG A 188 -35.33 8.92 8.04
CA ARG A 188 -34.69 7.74 8.65
C ARG A 188 -33.60 7.17 7.75
N LEU A 189 -33.84 7.11 6.43
CA LEU A 189 -32.83 6.68 5.46
C LEU A 189 -31.65 7.66 5.39
N ALA A 190 -31.90 8.97 5.38
CA ALA A 190 -30.85 9.98 5.40
C ALA A 190 -29.97 9.89 6.66
N LEU A 191 -30.57 9.66 7.83
CA LEU A 191 -29.83 9.44 9.07
C LEU A 191 -29.02 8.13 9.01
N ALA A 192 -29.62 7.05 8.52
CA ALA A 192 -28.94 5.76 8.42
C ALA A 192 -27.78 5.77 7.42
N ALA A 193 -27.84 6.59 6.37
CA ALA A 193 -26.75 6.79 5.41
C ALA A 193 -25.47 7.36 6.03
N VAL A 194 -25.57 7.98 7.22
CA VAL A 194 -24.40 8.43 7.98
C VAL A 194 -23.48 7.25 8.32
N VAL A 195 -24.02 6.04 8.57
CA VAL A 195 -23.22 4.87 8.93
C VAL A 195 -22.26 4.44 7.81
N PRO A 196 -22.72 4.10 6.58
CA PRO A 196 -21.81 3.74 5.51
C PRO A 196 -20.96 4.93 5.03
N ALA A 197 -21.46 6.18 5.10
CA ALA A 197 -20.64 7.36 4.80
C ALA A 197 -19.49 7.55 5.81
N ALA A 198 -19.75 7.33 7.10
CA ALA A 198 -18.74 7.38 8.14
C ALA A 198 -17.71 6.26 7.99
N LEU A 199 -18.13 5.05 7.56
CA LEU A 199 -17.22 3.97 7.21
C LEU A 199 -16.26 4.38 6.10
N VAL A 200 -16.77 4.92 4.98
CA VAL A 200 -15.93 5.40 3.86
C VAL A 200 -15.01 6.52 4.31
N GLY A 201 -15.52 7.47 5.10
CA GLY A 201 -14.74 8.57 5.68
C GLY A 201 -13.64 8.10 6.61
N LEU A 202 -13.92 7.11 7.47
CA LEU A 202 -12.94 6.50 8.35
C LEU A 202 -11.83 5.80 7.56
N LEU A 203 -12.18 5.02 6.53
CA LEU A 203 -11.19 4.36 5.67
C LEU A 203 -10.33 5.37 4.91
N TRP A 204 -10.92 6.46 4.41
CA TRP A 204 -10.19 7.56 3.81
C TRP A 204 -9.21 8.20 4.81
N TYR A 205 -9.68 8.50 6.03
CA TYR A 205 -8.87 9.11 7.08
C TYR A 205 -7.69 8.21 7.46
N LEU A 206 -7.94 6.93 7.70
CA LEU A 206 -6.91 5.94 8.02
C LEU A 206 -5.90 5.81 6.88
N SER A 207 -6.36 5.72 5.63
CA SER A 207 -5.50 5.67 4.45
C SER A 207 -4.61 6.91 4.32
N ASN A 208 -5.13 8.10 4.63
CA ASN A 208 -4.37 9.35 4.57
C ASN A 208 -3.33 9.40 5.71
N ARG A 209 -3.72 9.01 6.92
CA ARG A 209 -2.85 9.02 8.10
C ARG A 209 -1.68 8.05 7.95
N THR A 210 -1.93 6.80 7.55
CA THR A 210 -0.88 5.79 7.38
C THR A 210 0.09 6.19 6.28
N TRP A 211 -0.43 6.64 5.12
CA TRP A 211 0.42 7.08 4.02
C TRP A 211 1.28 8.30 4.39
N SER A 212 0.70 9.30 5.08
CA SER A 212 1.46 10.47 5.53
C SER A 212 2.60 10.11 6.48
N ALA A 213 2.43 9.08 7.31
CA ALA A 213 3.48 8.61 8.22
C ALA A 213 4.65 7.98 7.45
N TYR A 214 4.37 7.08 6.51
CA TYR A 214 5.42 6.39 5.75
C TYR A 214 6.14 7.28 4.73
N GLU A 215 5.42 8.19 4.06
CA GLU A 215 6.01 9.07 3.04
C GLU A 215 6.74 10.30 3.63
N SER A 216 6.64 10.53 4.94
CA SER A 216 7.37 11.61 5.62
C SER A 216 8.86 11.29 5.80
N GLN A 217 9.26 10.03 5.63
CA GLN A 217 10.65 9.61 5.66
C GLN A 217 11.33 10.02 4.36
N ARG A 218 12.26 10.98 4.45
CA ARG A 218 13.12 11.33 3.32
C ARG A 218 14.15 10.20 3.17
N PRO A 219 14.27 9.53 2.01
CA PRO A 219 15.49 8.81 1.65
C PRO A 219 16.70 9.69 1.91
N LEU A 220 17.82 9.07 2.31
CA LEU A 220 19.12 9.72 2.42
C LEU A 220 19.35 10.51 1.13
N ASP A 221 19.43 11.84 1.26
CA ASP A 221 19.52 12.74 0.13
C ASP A 221 20.84 12.48 -0.58
N GLY A 222 20.81 12.39 -1.91
CA GLY A 222 22.01 12.16 -2.70
C GLY A 222 23.01 13.32 -2.73
N GLU A 223 22.78 14.37 -1.93
CA GLU A 223 23.75 15.46 -1.71
C GLU A 223 24.96 15.00 -0.88
N ASP A 224 24.87 13.85 -0.20
CA ASP A 224 26.01 13.19 0.46
C ASP A 224 26.88 12.37 -0.52
N PHE A 225 26.44 12.20 -1.77
CA PHE A 225 27.28 11.66 -2.84
C PHE A 225 27.74 12.83 -3.70
N ALA A 226 28.99 13.26 -3.52
CA ALA A 226 29.60 14.25 -4.40
C ALA A 226 29.41 13.81 -5.86
N GLU A 227 29.19 14.77 -6.78
CA GLU A 227 29.04 14.51 -8.21
C GLU A 227 30.22 13.73 -8.82
N ASP A 228 31.34 13.65 -8.10
CA ASP A 228 32.56 12.90 -8.43
C ASP A 228 32.58 11.43 -7.95
N GLU A 229 31.65 10.97 -7.11
CA GLU A 229 31.60 9.59 -6.62
C GLU A 229 30.69 8.71 -7.49
N SER A 230 31.15 8.42 -8.71
CA SER A 230 30.50 7.44 -9.58
C SER A 230 30.62 6.03 -8.97
N PHE A 231 29.55 5.53 -8.37
CA PHE A 231 29.42 4.11 -8.04
C PHE A 231 29.39 3.28 -9.33
N GLY A 232 30.53 2.66 -9.66
CA GLY A 232 30.66 1.62 -10.68
C GLY A 232 30.32 2.06 -12.11
N VAL A 233 31.34 2.35 -12.90
CA VAL A 233 31.23 2.50 -14.36
C VAL A 233 31.11 1.11 -14.99
N VAL A 234 29.95 0.78 -15.57
CA VAL A 234 29.86 -0.37 -16.48
C VAL A 234 30.11 0.14 -17.90
N ALA A 235 31.25 -0.23 -18.47
CA ALA A 235 31.50 -0.04 -19.90
C ALA A 235 30.59 -1.01 -20.68
N ASP A 236 29.66 -0.47 -21.45
CA ASP A 236 28.83 -1.25 -22.37
C ASP A 236 29.71 -1.66 -23.57
N HIS A 237 30.29 -2.85 -23.52
CA HIS A 237 30.96 -3.45 -24.68
C HIS A 237 29.94 -4.19 -25.54
N GLY A 238 29.00 -3.45 -26.12
CA GLY A 238 28.17 -3.93 -27.22
C GLY A 238 29.01 -4.04 -28.51
N PRO A 239 28.69 -4.99 -29.41
CA PRO A 239 29.46 -5.21 -30.66
C PRO A 239 29.36 -4.08 -31.69
N ASP A 240 28.52 -3.06 -31.46
CA ASP A 240 28.33 -1.88 -32.30
C ASP A 240 28.65 -0.58 -31.51
N ALA A 241 29.82 -0.52 -30.87
CA ALA A 241 30.30 0.72 -30.27
C ALA A 241 30.88 1.63 -31.37
N ASP A 242 30.09 2.58 -31.85
CA ASP A 242 30.59 3.78 -32.53
C ASP A 242 31.71 4.41 -31.68
N ASP A 243 32.76 4.91 -32.33
CA ASP A 243 34.07 5.35 -31.81
C ASP A 243 34.02 6.61 -30.89
N HIS A 244 32.86 6.89 -30.30
CA HIS A 244 32.64 7.93 -29.31
C HIS A 244 32.25 7.31 -27.97
N PRO A 245 33.13 7.37 -26.95
CA PRO A 245 32.79 6.88 -25.62
C PRO A 245 31.59 7.67 -25.08
N ARG A 246 30.42 7.01 -24.98
CA ARG A 246 29.28 7.54 -24.23
C ARG A 246 29.72 7.73 -22.77
N PRO A 247 29.42 8.87 -22.14
CA PRO A 247 29.77 9.07 -20.75
C PRO A 247 29.13 7.96 -19.90
N PRO A 248 29.87 7.37 -18.96
CA PRO A 248 29.37 6.26 -18.17
C PRO A 248 28.20 6.72 -17.30
N VAL A 249 27.10 5.99 -17.35
CA VAL A 249 25.92 6.28 -16.53
C VAL A 249 26.17 5.71 -15.12
N PRO A 250 26.14 6.53 -14.06
CA PRO A 250 26.30 6.02 -12.70
C PRO A 250 25.19 5.01 -12.38
N VAL A 251 25.56 3.76 -12.10
CA VAL A 251 24.59 2.71 -11.74
C VAL A 251 24.25 2.85 -10.27
N ARG A 252 23.27 3.70 -9.95
CA ARG A 252 22.73 3.75 -8.59
C ARG A 252 22.15 2.38 -8.20
N PRO A 253 22.38 1.89 -6.96
CA PRO A 253 21.69 0.71 -6.43
C PRO A 253 20.18 0.82 -6.66
N ALA A 254 19.48 -0.30 -6.86
CA ALA A 254 18.06 -0.29 -7.20
C ALA A 254 17.20 0.54 -6.22
N LEU A 255 17.56 0.53 -4.93
CA LEU A 255 16.94 1.29 -3.85
C LEU A 255 17.23 2.81 -3.92
N GLY A 256 18.33 3.23 -4.54
CA GLY A 256 18.73 4.64 -4.70
C GLY A 256 18.21 5.30 -5.98
N ARG A 257 17.41 4.58 -6.78
CA ARG A 257 16.84 5.13 -8.03
C ARG A 257 15.75 6.16 -7.72
N PRO A 258 15.77 7.34 -8.36
CA PRO A 258 14.70 8.32 -8.23
C PRO A 258 13.33 7.68 -8.52
N GLY A 259 12.42 7.77 -7.56
CA GLY A 259 11.07 7.19 -7.67
C GLY A 259 10.90 5.76 -7.18
N PHE A 260 11.96 5.07 -6.72
CA PHE A 260 11.83 3.74 -6.09
C PHE A 260 10.94 3.81 -4.84
N TRP A 261 11.18 4.79 -3.99
CA TRP A 261 10.41 5.00 -2.75
C TRP A 261 9.15 5.86 -2.93
N TYR A 262 9.08 6.65 -4.01
CA TYR A 262 8.08 7.70 -4.17
C TYR A 262 6.91 7.28 -5.08
N GLY A 263 5.88 6.67 -4.48
CA GLY A 263 4.62 6.29 -5.14
C GLY A 263 3.49 7.33 -5.03
N ARG A 264 3.76 8.53 -4.48
CA ARG A 264 2.78 9.51 -3.99
C ARG A 264 1.56 9.71 -4.89
N ARG A 265 1.80 9.98 -6.17
CA ARG A 265 0.74 10.30 -7.15
C ARG A 265 -0.15 9.09 -7.43
N LEU A 266 0.42 7.89 -7.48
CA LEU A 266 -0.33 6.67 -7.76
C LEU A 266 -1.23 6.30 -6.57
N VAL A 267 -0.67 6.33 -5.35
CA VAL A 267 -1.42 6.04 -4.12
C VAL A 267 -2.55 7.06 -3.91
N ALA A 268 -2.27 8.35 -4.15
CA ALA A 268 -3.30 9.39 -4.05
C ALA A 268 -4.46 9.19 -5.04
N ARG A 269 -4.16 8.81 -6.30
CA ARG A 269 -5.19 8.52 -7.32
C ARG A 269 -6.02 7.30 -6.96
N LEU A 270 -5.38 6.22 -6.49
CA LEU A 270 -6.10 5.02 -6.05
C LEU A 270 -6.99 5.33 -4.86
N ARG A 271 -6.49 6.03 -3.84
CA ARG A 271 -7.32 6.46 -2.71
C ARG A 271 -8.53 7.26 -3.16
N ALA A 272 -8.34 8.25 -4.04
CA ALA A 272 -9.44 9.05 -4.57
C ALA A 272 -10.48 8.19 -5.31
N ALA A 273 -10.04 7.23 -6.13
CA ALA A 273 -10.94 6.32 -6.83
C ALA A 273 -11.77 5.45 -5.87
N HIS A 274 -11.15 4.88 -4.85
CA HIS A 274 -11.84 4.07 -3.83
C HIS A 274 -12.82 4.90 -2.99
N THR A 275 -12.41 6.09 -2.56
CA THR A 275 -13.28 7.00 -1.80
C THR A 275 -14.47 7.45 -2.64
N ALA A 276 -14.26 7.81 -3.91
CA ALA A 276 -15.32 8.18 -4.83
C ALA A 276 -16.29 7.01 -5.06
N ALA A 277 -15.77 5.80 -5.33
CA ALA A 277 -16.60 4.61 -5.50
C ALA A 277 -17.45 4.32 -4.25
N GLY A 278 -16.87 4.39 -3.05
CA GLY A 278 -17.60 4.21 -1.80
C GLY A 278 -18.76 5.22 -1.64
N PHE A 279 -18.49 6.51 -1.81
CA PHE A 279 -19.56 7.52 -1.72
C PHE A 279 -20.62 7.38 -2.83
N LEU A 280 -20.21 7.02 -4.05
CA LEU A 280 -21.16 6.73 -5.13
C LEU A 280 -22.05 5.53 -4.81
N THR A 281 -21.51 4.48 -4.16
CA THR A 281 -22.32 3.35 -3.68
C THR A 281 -23.35 3.78 -2.65
N VAL A 282 -22.97 4.63 -1.69
CA VAL A 282 -23.93 5.19 -0.70
C VAL A 282 -25.01 6.02 -1.40
N ALA A 283 -24.61 6.91 -2.30
CA ALA A 283 -25.55 7.75 -3.05
C ALA A 283 -26.52 6.91 -3.90
N ALA A 284 -26.03 5.89 -4.59
CA ALA A 284 -26.84 4.98 -5.39
C ALA A 284 -27.85 4.20 -4.51
N ALA A 285 -27.44 3.72 -3.34
CA ALA A 285 -28.33 3.01 -2.42
C ALA A 285 -29.47 3.91 -1.90
N VAL A 286 -29.15 5.15 -1.51
CA VAL A 286 -30.15 6.13 -1.04
C VAL A 286 -31.07 6.55 -2.19
N ALA A 287 -30.52 6.85 -3.37
CA ALA A 287 -31.32 7.25 -4.53
C ALA A 287 -32.23 6.13 -5.03
N GLY A 288 -31.75 4.87 -5.04
CA GLY A 288 -32.54 3.70 -5.38
C GLY A 288 -33.71 3.49 -4.41
N ALA A 289 -33.47 3.63 -3.10
CA ALA A 289 -34.53 3.54 -2.10
C ALA A 289 -35.60 4.63 -2.27
N ALA A 290 -35.18 5.88 -2.50
CA ALA A 290 -36.08 7.00 -2.76
C ALA A 290 -36.91 6.80 -4.05
N ALA A 291 -36.25 6.41 -5.15
CA ALA A 291 -36.91 6.18 -6.43
C ALA A 291 -37.91 5.00 -6.41
N ARG A 292 -37.71 4.00 -5.55
CA ARG A 292 -38.69 2.91 -5.33
C ARG A 292 -39.90 3.39 -4.55
N TYR A 293 -39.70 4.18 -3.49
CA TYR A 293 -40.79 4.74 -2.69
C TYR A 293 -41.67 5.68 -3.52
N ASP A 294 -41.05 6.62 -4.24
CA ASP A 294 -41.76 7.63 -5.05
C ASP A 294 -42.55 7.03 -6.21
N ARG A 295 -42.20 5.82 -6.68
CA ARG A 295 -42.98 5.06 -7.68
C ARG A 295 -44.23 4.39 -7.10
N GLY A 296 -44.22 4.06 -5.81
CA GLY A 296 -45.33 3.40 -5.11
C GLY A 296 -46.41 4.37 -4.62
N THR A 297 -46.03 5.61 -4.35
CA THR A 297 -46.95 6.75 -4.15
C THR A 297 -47.22 7.40 -5.50
N GLU A 298 -48.43 7.90 -5.79
CA GLU A 298 -48.69 8.70 -7.01
C GLU A 298 -47.96 10.07 -6.93
N GLY A 299 -46.64 10.07 -7.04
CA GLY A 299 -45.76 11.23 -6.97
C GLY A 299 -45.29 11.70 -8.35
N PRO A 300 -44.91 12.98 -8.52
CA PRO A 300 -44.63 13.61 -9.81
C PRO A 300 -43.28 13.21 -10.43
N VAL A 301 -42.55 12.24 -9.85
CA VAL A 301 -41.22 11.85 -10.34
C VAL A 301 -41.38 11.08 -11.65
N PRO A 302 -40.80 11.55 -12.77
CA PRO A 302 -40.94 10.88 -14.05
C PRO A 302 -40.39 9.46 -13.97
N ARG A 303 -41.20 8.47 -14.37
CA ARG A 303 -40.88 7.03 -14.45
C ARG A 303 -39.50 6.71 -15.08
N PHE A 304 -38.95 7.63 -15.86
CA PHE A 304 -37.65 7.54 -16.53
C PHE A 304 -36.44 7.49 -15.58
N ILE A 305 -36.48 8.17 -14.42
CA ILE A 305 -35.33 8.18 -13.48
C ILE A 305 -35.21 6.83 -12.75
N GLY A 306 -36.33 6.17 -12.47
CA GLY A 306 -36.34 4.84 -11.85
C GLY A 306 -35.76 3.74 -12.74
N ALA A 307 -35.93 3.85 -14.07
CA ALA A 307 -35.41 2.86 -15.03
C ALA A 307 -33.87 2.90 -15.16
N ALA A 308 -33.24 4.07 -14.92
CA ALA A 308 -31.80 4.23 -15.03
C ALA A 308 -31.01 3.71 -13.80
N VAL A 309 -31.67 3.52 -12.66
CA VAL A 309 -31.03 3.11 -11.39
C VAL A 309 -31.09 1.61 -11.16
N GLU A 310 -32.02 0.88 -11.79
CA GLU A 310 -32.19 -0.56 -11.55
C GLU A 310 -31.67 -1.49 -12.66
N GLY A 311 -31.64 -1.07 -13.92
CA GLY A 311 -31.21 -1.95 -15.02
C GLY A 311 -32.21 -3.08 -15.30
#